data_AF-A0A9P8I6B8-F1
#
_entry.id   AF-A0A9P8I6B8-F1
#
_cell.length_a   1.000
_cell.length_b   1.000
_cell.length_c   1.000
_cell.angle_alpha   90.00
_cell.angle_beta   90.00
_cell.angle_gamma   90.00
#
_symmetry.space_group_name_H-M   'P 1'
#
loop_
_entity.id
_entity.type
_entity.pdbx_description
1 polymer ?
#
loop_
_entity_poly.entity_id
_entity_poly.type
_entity_poly.pdbx_seq_one_letter_code
_entity_poly.pdbx_strand_id
1 'polypeptide(L)'
;MPLADYLAKNYLTADPVKKKSTKRKARKESGLIITDDDAPGWGNEEVKDDDDDDGPLTGEYRIGNTLHTHQLMPYMHLVSGNSTEFRKSKKPAWQTVGAPTPQDSDQAAADAIITASVAEQSHQARDPEDAPAVVPLMESGAHAGLQTAEQVTAAVNKKRAEELRRFHEQDASELGHSTETIYRDASGRIINVAMKRAEARRRAAEEEAAANAAVEAQKGAVQLAARAQRRQDLAEAKLLPVARYADDEALNDELKSRERWNDPAAAFLSSKKEGRSVTGKPLYGGPAAPNRYGIRPGHRWDGVDRGNGFEAEYFAAQNRRRNHSQLEYAWQMDE
;
A
#
# COMPACT_ATOMS: atom_id res chain seq x y z
N MET A 1 17.20 -49.56 27.99
CA MET A 1 17.83 -48.54 28.86
C MET A 1 18.66 -49.29 29.89
N PRO A 2 19.99 -49.11 29.97
CA PRO A 2 20.79 -49.71 31.02
C PRO A 2 20.40 -49.11 32.39
N LEU A 3 20.48 -49.92 33.45
CA LEU A 3 20.06 -49.55 34.82
C LEU A 3 20.70 -48.24 35.30
N ALA A 4 21.94 -47.98 34.89
CA ALA A 4 22.69 -46.77 35.23
C ALA A 4 22.00 -45.49 34.70
N ASP A 5 21.47 -45.53 33.48
CA ASP A 5 20.83 -44.35 32.86
C ASP A 5 19.46 -44.06 33.50
N TYR A 6 18.75 -45.09 33.94
CA TYR A 6 17.46 -44.93 34.64
C TYR A 6 17.65 -44.35 36.05
N LEU A 7 18.69 -44.77 36.76
CA LEU A 7 19.01 -44.24 38.08
C LEU A 7 19.54 -42.80 38.01
N ALA A 8 20.36 -42.48 37.01
CA ALA A 8 20.85 -41.12 36.77
C ALA A 8 19.70 -40.13 36.51
N LYS A 9 18.72 -40.53 35.69
CA LYS A 9 17.63 -39.64 35.25
C LYS A 9 16.55 -39.43 36.31
N ASN A 10 16.29 -40.43 37.15
CA ASN A 10 15.18 -40.38 38.11
C ASN A 10 15.61 -40.12 39.56
N TYR A 11 16.89 -40.36 39.90
CA TYR A 11 17.31 -40.36 41.31
C TYR A 11 18.64 -39.65 41.58
N LEU A 12 19.38 -39.18 40.55
CA LEU A 12 20.71 -38.59 40.72
C LEU A 12 20.84 -37.12 40.27
N THR A 13 19.74 -36.49 39.83
CA THR A 13 19.71 -35.03 39.63
C THR A 13 19.31 -34.35 40.93
N ALA A 14 20.28 -33.71 41.58
CA ALA A 14 20.04 -32.90 42.78
C ALA A 14 19.07 -31.74 42.47
N ASP A 15 18.02 -31.60 43.29
CA ASP A 15 17.03 -30.52 43.19
C ASP A 15 17.70 -29.13 43.27
N PRO A 16 17.36 -28.16 42.41
CA PRO A 16 17.77 -26.78 42.64
C PRO A 16 16.95 -26.15 43.78
N VAL A 17 17.69 -25.59 44.73
CA VAL A 17 17.22 -24.87 45.93
C VAL A 17 16.23 -23.76 45.59
N LYS A 18 15.02 -23.80 46.18
CA LYS A 18 14.09 -22.66 46.24
C LYS A 18 14.73 -21.48 46.97
N LYS A 19 14.88 -20.32 46.30
CA LYS A 19 15.18 -19.03 46.96
C LYS A 19 14.26 -17.92 46.47
N LYS A 20 13.90 -17.12 47.48
CA LYS A 20 12.90 -16.04 47.55
C LYS A 20 13.19 -14.85 46.63
N SER A 21 12.12 -14.14 46.31
CA SER A 21 12.03 -12.85 45.65
C SER A 21 12.97 -11.79 46.24
N THR A 22 13.79 -11.13 45.39
CA THR A 22 13.90 -9.66 45.29
C THR A 22 14.93 -9.25 44.22
N LYS A 23 14.62 -8.13 43.54
CA LYS A 23 15.53 -7.20 42.84
C LYS A 23 16.05 -7.65 41.46
N ARG A 24 15.39 -7.15 40.41
CA ARG A 24 15.86 -7.17 39.01
C ARG A 24 17.24 -6.50 38.91
N LYS A 25 18.27 -7.28 38.58
CA LYS A 25 19.56 -6.79 38.06
C LYS A 25 19.57 -7.00 36.55
N ALA A 26 19.83 -5.92 35.82
CA ALA A 26 19.98 -5.89 34.37
C ALA A 26 21.13 -6.80 33.89
N ARG A 27 20.89 -7.46 32.76
CA ARG A 27 21.84 -8.31 32.04
C ARG A 27 22.81 -7.41 31.28
N LYS A 28 24.13 -7.57 31.51
CA LYS A 28 25.16 -6.97 30.66
C LYS A 28 25.23 -7.76 29.35
N GLU A 29 24.95 -7.11 28.23
CA GLU A 29 25.30 -7.60 26.90
C GLU A 29 26.55 -6.87 26.43
N SER A 30 27.60 -7.64 26.15
CA SER A 30 28.83 -7.18 25.52
C SER A 30 28.65 -7.23 24.00
N GLY A 31 28.34 -6.08 23.40
CA GLY A 31 28.31 -5.89 21.95
C GLY A 31 28.42 -4.40 21.65
N LEU A 32 29.41 -4.01 20.84
CA LEU A 32 29.61 -2.63 20.39
C LEU A 32 28.40 -2.23 19.53
N ILE A 33 27.57 -1.33 20.06
CA ILE A 33 26.55 -0.59 19.33
C ILE A 33 27.16 0.78 19.06
N ILE A 34 27.40 1.11 17.78
CA ILE A 34 27.69 2.48 17.36
C ILE A 34 26.32 3.14 17.18
N THR A 35 25.90 3.89 18.19
CA THR A 35 24.77 4.83 18.12
C THR A 35 25.33 6.24 18.13
N ASP A 36 25.01 7.01 17.09
CA ASP A 36 25.25 8.46 17.04
C ASP A 36 24.48 9.14 18.18
N ASP A 37 25.24 9.95 18.93
CA ASP A 37 24.81 10.68 20.12
C ASP A 37 24.29 12.05 19.70
N ASP A 38 22.98 12.19 19.60
CA ASP A 38 22.28 13.48 19.55
C ASP A 38 20.92 13.33 20.26
N ALA A 39 20.90 13.62 21.56
CA ALA A 39 19.67 13.76 22.33
C ALA A 39 19.70 15.03 23.18
N PRO A 40 18.80 16.00 22.95
CA PRO A 40 18.26 16.84 24.00
C PRO A 40 16.91 16.25 24.45
N GLY A 41 16.77 16.03 25.75
CA GLY A 41 15.58 15.46 26.34
C GLY A 41 14.36 16.39 26.31
N TRP A 42 13.16 15.80 26.35
CA TRP A 42 12.12 15.98 27.37
C TRP A 42 10.80 15.32 26.89
N GLY A 43 10.18 14.53 27.76
CA GLY A 43 8.72 14.29 27.79
C GLY A 43 8.14 13.19 26.89
N ASN A 44 7.88 12.01 27.46
CA ASN A 44 6.52 11.61 27.87
C ASN A 44 6.51 10.17 28.40
N GLU A 45 5.86 9.99 29.55
CA GLU A 45 5.48 8.69 30.10
C GLU A 45 4.39 8.08 29.21
N GLU A 46 4.62 6.87 28.69
CA GLU A 46 3.54 6.02 28.20
C GLU A 46 3.24 4.95 29.26
N VAL A 47 2.04 5.09 29.82
CA VAL A 47 1.36 4.10 30.64
C VAL A 47 1.10 2.86 29.80
N LYS A 48 1.58 1.72 30.30
CA LYS A 48 1.11 0.39 29.88
C LYS A 48 -0.17 0.09 30.65
N ASP A 49 -1.25 -0.12 29.94
CA ASP A 49 -2.36 -0.94 30.42
C ASP A 49 -2.49 -2.14 29.47
N ASP A 50 -2.02 -3.28 29.97
CA ASP A 50 -2.44 -4.60 29.56
C ASP A 50 -3.78 -4.85 30.26
N ASP A 51 -4.84 -5.25 29.54
CA ASP A 51 -5.94 -6.02 30.12
C ASP A 51 -6.61 -6.89 29.05
N ASP A 52 -6.71 -8.17 29.40
CA ASP A 52 -7.33 -9.28 28.68
C ASP A 52 -8.87 -9.24 28.78
N ASP A 53 -9.51 -10.04 27.90
CA ASP A 53 -10.84 -10.66 28.04
C ASP A 53 -12.11 -9.79 28.13
N ASP A 54 -12.95 -9.87 27.08
CA ASP A 54 -14.32 -10.44 27.14
C ASP A 54 -15.19 -9.99 25.95
N GLY A 55 -15.77 -10.96 25.25
CA GLY A 55 -17.02 -10.79 24.51
C GLY A 55 -17.94 -11.97 24.80
N PRO A 56 -19.19 -12.03 24.31
CA PRO A 56 -20.10 -10.96 23.88
C PRO A 56 -21.38 -10.93 24.76
N LEU A 57 -22.00 -9.76 24.96
CA LEU A 57 -23.34 -9.70 25.59
C LEU A 57 -24.44 -9.43 24.56
N THR A 58 -25.37 -10.36 24.54
CA THR A 58 -26.68 -10.35 23.88
C THR A 58 -27.56 -9.23 24.44
N GLY A 59 -28.30 -8.54 23.57
CA GLY A 59 -29.19 -7.45 23.96
C GLY A 59 -30.13 -7.03 22.84
N GLU A 60 -31.19 -7.81 22.70
CA GLU A 60 -32.32 -7.61 21.80
C GLU A 60 -33.18 -6.42 22.28
N TYR A 61 -33.45 -5.42 21.42
CA TYR A 61 -34.58 -4.50 21.58
C TYR A 61 -35.17 -4.13 20.21
N ARG A 62 -36.38 -4.62 19.96
CA ARG A 62 -37.29 -4.16 18.90
C ARG A 62 -38.09 -2.98 19.43
N ILE A 63 -38.21 -1.87 18.67
CA ILE A 63 -39.47 -1.10 18.47
C ILE A 63 -39.40 -0.37 17.11
N GLY A 64 -40.29 -0.75 16.19
CA GLY A 64 -41.21 0.15 15.45
C GLY A 64 -40.70 1.19 14.43
N ASN A 65 -40.88 0.84 13.15
CA ASN A 65 -41.55 1.62 12.08
C ASN A 65 -41.43 3.16 12.04
N THR A 66 -40.84 3.69 10.96
CA THR A 66 -41.56 4.50 9.92
C THR A 66 -40.61 4.97 8.81
N LEU A 67 -41.00 4.70 7.57
CA LEU A 67 -40.47 5.27 6.32
C LEU A 67 -40.88 6.75 6.20
N HIS A 68 -40.02 7.60 5.63
CA HIS A 68 -40.48 8.58 4.64
C HIS A 68 -39.38 9.06 3.68
N THR A 69 -39.72 8.93 2.41
CA THR A 69 -39.07 9.41 1.19
C THR A 69 -39.11 10.94 1.09
N HIS A 70 -38.04 11.54 0.56
CA HIS A 70 -37.85 12.98 0.45
C HIS A 70 -38.12 13.47 -0.98
N GLN A 71 -39.23 14.19 -1.21
CA GLN A 71 -39.40 15.00 -2.42
C GLN A 71 -40.23 16.28 -2.17
N LEU A 72 -39.51 17.41 -2.20
CA LEU A 72 -39.88 18.75 -2.67
C LEU A 72 -40.91 19.65 -1.93
N MET A 73 -40.37 20.81 -1.52
CA MET A 73 -40.91 22.18 -1.46
C MET A 73 -41.27 22.79 -0.07
N PRO A 74 -41.13 24.13 0.08
CA PRO A 74 -40.60 24.79 1.28
C PRO A 74 -41.66 25.56 2.07
N TYR A 75 -41.42 25.89 3.35
CA TYR A 75 -41.75 27.20 3.95
C TYR A 75 -41.14 27.36 5.36
N MET A 76 -40.98 28.63 5.73
CA MET A 76 -40.19 29.29 6.78
C MET A 76 -40.45 28.98 8.28
N HIS A 77 -39.36 29.16 9.08
CA HIS A 77 -39.24 29.82 10.42
C HIS A 77 -39.77 29.07 11.67
N LEU A 78 -39.21 29.07 12.90
CA LEU A 78 -38.15 29.81 13.63
C LEU A 78 -37.76 29.00 14.91
N VAL A 79 -36.48 29.12 15.32
CA VAL A 79 -35.96 29.31 16.71
C VAL A 79 -35.80 28.14 17.72
N SER A 80 -34.61 28.20 18.36
CA SER A 80 -34.12 27.58 19.61
C SER A 80 -33.56 26.17 19.47
N GLY A 81 -32.33 25.82 19.86
CA GLY A 81 -31.27 26.47 20.62
C GLY A 81 -30.40 25.36 21.25
N ASN A 82 -29.07 25.57 21.31
CA ASN A 82 -28.05 24.79 22.05
C ASN A 82 -27.64 23.43 21.44
N SER A 83 -26.37 23.00 21.38
CA SER A 83 -25.09 23.56 21.82
C SER A 83 -23.95 22.76 21.16
N THR A 84 -22.93 23.48 20.70
CA THR A 84 -21.50 23.14 20.73
C THR A 84 -21.08 21.69 20.47
N GLU A 85 -20.58 21.40 19.26
CA GLU A 85 -19.34 20.62 19.11
C GLU A 85 -18.52 21.08 17.89
N PHE A 86 -17.26 21.32 18.20
CA PHE A 86 -16.16 21.77 17.36
C PHE A 86 -15.74 20.63 16.41
N ARG A 87 -15.65 20.86 15.09
CA ARG A 87 -14.67 20.16 14.22
C ARG A 87 -14.59 20.71 12.79
N LYS A 88 -13.35 21.05 12.44
CA LYS A 88 -12.69 21.01 11.12
C LYS A 88 -12.85 22.22 10.20
N SER A 89 -11.69 22.76 9.84
CA SER A 89 -11.42 23.82 8.89
C SER A 89 -12.16 23.60 7.56
N LYS A 90 -13.04 24.54 7.20
CA LYS A 90 -13.64 24.64 5.87
C LYS A 90 -12.57 25.09 4.88
N LYS A 91 -12.36 24.31 3.81
CA LYS A 91 -11.76 24.82 2.58
C LYS A 91 -12.68 25.92 2.02
N PRO A 92 -12.15 27.06 1.56
CA PRO A 92 -12.98 28.14 1.04
C PRO A 92 -13.61 27.72 -0.30
N ALA A 93 -14.94 27.75 -0.37
CA ALA A 93 -15.75 27.45 -1.56
C ALA A 93 -15.93 28.72 -2.42
N TRP A 94 -14.83 29.21 -2.99
CA TRP A 94 -14.91 30.28 -3.99
C TRP A 94 -15.02 29.64 -5.37
N GLN A 95 -16.03 30.05 -6.14
CA GLN A 95 -16.20 29.66 -7.52
C GLN A 95 -15.38 30.62 -8.39
N THR A 96 -14.31 30.13 -8.99
CA THR A 96 -13.43 30.92 -9.86
C THR A 96 -14.16 31.20 -11.17
N VAL A 97 -14.57 32.44 -11.41
CA VAL A 97 -15.12 32.91 -12.69
C VAL A 97 -13.94 33.43 -13.52
N GLY A 98 -13.45 32.58 -14.43
CA GLY A 98 -12.36 32.87 -15.36
C GLY A 98 -12.27 31.75 -16.40
N ALA A 99 -11.82 32.07 -17.61
CA ALA A 99 -11.77 31.14 -18.75
C ALA A 99 -11.06 29.81 -18.40
N PRO A 100 -11.45 28.67 -19.03
CA PRO A 100 -10.84 27.38 -18.75
C PRO A 100 -9.33 27.42 -18.98
N THR A 101 -8.58 26.91 -18.00
CA THR A 101 -7.14 26.69 -18.12
C THR A 101 -6.84 25.82 -19.35
N PRO A 102 -5.87 26.17 -20.21
CA PRO A 102 -5.44 25.33 -21.33
C PRO A 102 -5.04 23.92 -20.85
N GLN A 103 -5.36 22.90 -21.64
CA GLN A 103 -5.05 21.49 -21.34
C GLN A 103 -3.53 21.24 -21.28
N ASP A 104 -3.13 20.17 -20.59
CA ASP A 104 -1.76 19.78 -20.18
C ASP A 104 -0.62 20.08 -21.17
N SER A 105 -0.84 20.03 -22.49
CA SER A 105 0.21 20.34 -23.48
C SER A 105 0.59 21.82 -23.51
N ASP A 106 -0.40 22.70 -23.38
CA ASP A 106 -0.22 24.15 -23.40
C ASP A 106 0.31 24.65 -22.05
N GLN A 107 -0.06 23.96 -20.95
CA GLN A 107 0.56 24.17 -19.64
C GLN A 107 2.02 23.70 -19.61
N ALA A 108 2.34 22.54 -20.16
CA ALA A 108 3.73 22.08 -20.25
C ALA A 108 4.59 23.00 -21.14
N ALA A 109 4.02 23.52 -22.24
CA ALA A 109 4.70 24.51 -23.08
C ALA A 109 4.87 25.85 -22.36
N ALA A 110 3.85 26.33 -21.65
CA ALA A 110 3.93 27.55 -20.84
C ALA A 110 4.94 27.39 -19.70
N ASP A 111 4.93 26.27 -18.99
CA ASP A 111 5.88 25.96 -17.93
C ASP A 111 7.29 25.82 -18.49
N ALA A 112 7.48 25.22 -19.67
CA ALA A 112 8.79 25.16 -20.32
C ALA A 112 9.32 26.55 -20.70
N ILE A 113 8.45 27.44 -21.19
CA ILE A 113 8.81 28.84 -21.49
C ILE A 113 9.14 29.59 -20.19
N ILE A 114 8.37 29.39 -19.12
CA ILE A 114 8.64 29.99 -17.80
C ILE A 114 9.98 29.47 -17.27
N THR A 115 10.23 28.16 -17.35
CA THR A 115 11.49 27.55 -16.88
C THR A 115 12.69 28.01 -17.70
N ALA A 116 12.54 28.12 -19.03
CA ALA A 116 13.57 28.66 -19.92
C ALA A 116 13.84 30.14 -19.62
N SER A 117 12.80 30.94 -19.40
CA SER A 117 12.93 32.37 -19.07
C SER A 117 13.58 32.60 -17.69
N VAL A 118 13.29 31.73 -16.71
CA VAL A 118 13.94 31.75 -15.38
C VAL A 118 15.40 31.32 -15.50
N ALA A 119 15.70 30.31 -16.32
CA ALA A 119 17.08 29.92 -16.61
C ALA A 119 17.84 31.05 -17.28
N GLU A 120 17.27 31.70 -18.30
CA GLU A 120 17.86 32.82 -19.01
C GLU A 120 18.07 34.04 -18.09
N GLN A 121 17.11 34.38 -17.22
CA GLN A 121 17.30 35.39 -16.17
C GLN A 121 18.40 35.02 -15.18
N SER A 122 18.52 33.75 -14.80
CA SER A 122 19.60 33.29 -13.90
C SER A 122 20.99 33.31 -14.57
N HIS A 123 21.04 33.19 -15.90
CA HIS A 123 22.24 33.33 -16.69
C HIS A 123 22.59 34.81 -16.91
N GLN A 124 21.59 35.69 -17.11
CA GLN A 124 21.80 37.13 -17.22
C GLN A 124 22.22 37.77 -15.88
N ALA A 125 21.74 37.23 -14.75
CA ALA A 125 22.19 37.62 -13.40
C ALA A 125 23.61 37.13 -13.04
N ARG A 126 24.29 36.43 -13.96
CA ARG A 126 25.70 36.02 -13.83
C ARG A 126 26.65 36.88 -14.66
N ASP A 127 26.18 37.96 -15.29
CA ASP A 127 27.08 39.01 -15.77
C ASP A 127 27.80 39.65 -14.57
N PRO A 128 29.14 39.74 -14.58
CA PRO A 128 29.93 40.16 -13.42
C PRO A 128 29.79 41.66 -13.05
N GLU A 129 28.97 42.42 -13.76
CA GLU A 129 28.78 43.87 -13.58
C GLU A 129 27.55 44.24 -12.74
N ASP A 130 26.71 43.28 -12.32
CA ASP A 130 25.53 43.55 -11.46
C ASP A 130 25.35 42.46 -10.37
N ALA A 131 26.44 42.18 -9.64
CA ALA A 131 26.37 41.33 -8.46
C ALA A 131 25.57 42.04 -7.35
N PRO A 132 24.47 41.45 -6.82
CA PRO A 132 23.75 42.05 -5.71
C PRO A 132 24.70 42.17 -4.52
N ALA A 133 24.77 43.37 -3.94
CA ALA A 133 25.56 43.66 -2.75
C ALA A 133 25.35 42.53 -1.72
N VAL A 134 26.44 41.91 -1.29
CA VAL A 134 26.45 40.75 -0.40
C VAL A 134 25.66 41.10 0.86
N VAL A 135 24.40 40.64 0.92
CA VAL A 135 23.57 40.86 2.09
C VAL A 135 24.23 40.06 3.22
N PRO A 136 24.54 40.67 4.39
CA PRO A 136 25.24 39.96 5.45
C PRO A 136 24.38 38.78 5.93
N LEU A 137 24.85 37.56 5.63
CA LEU A 137 24.31 36.33 6.20
C LEU A 137 24.92 36.12 7.58
N MET A 138 24.12 35.56 8.48
CA MET A 138 24.60 35.11 9.78
C MET A 138 25.48 33.87 9.63
N GLU A 139 26.21 33.54 10.69
CA GLU A 139 27.02 32.32 10.76
C GLU A 139 26.19 31.04 10.56
N SER A 140 24.88 31.05 10.79
CA SER A 140 23.98 29.92 10.51
C SER A 140 23.54 29.83 9.03
N GLY A 141 23.89 30.81 8.19
CA GLY A 141 23.40 30.93 6.81
C GLY A 141 22.04 31.59 6.68
N ALA A 142 21.36 31.89 7.80
CA ALA A 142 20.10 32.66 7.80
C ALA A 142 20.36 34.16 7.57
N HIS A 143 19.37 34.88 7.02
CA HIS A 143 19.48 36.33 6.85
C HIS A 143 19.19 37.07 8.16
N ALA A 144 19.90 38.18 8.39
CA ALA A 144 19.66 39.02 9.56
C ALA A 144 18.27 39.70 9.51
N GLY A 145 17.44 39.50 10.54
CA GLY A 145 16.11 40.11 10.65
C GLY A 145 15.03 39.17 11.21
N LEU A 146 13.78 39.64 11.26
CA LEU A 146 12.62 38.84 11.69
C LEU A 146 12.27 37.82 10.61
N GLN A 147 12.70 36.57 10.80
CA GLN A 147 12.43 35.47 9.86
C GLN A 147 11.41 34.48 10.43
N THR A 148 10.68 33.82 9.54
CA THR A 148 9.82 32.68 9.90
C THR A 148 10.66 31.42 10.14
N ALA A 149 10.16 30.48 10.94
CA ALA A 149 10.89 29.25 11.26
C ALA A 149 11.28 28.43 10.01
N GLU A 150 10.41 28.39 8.99
CA GLU A 150 10.67 27.70 7.73
C GLU A 150 11.81 28.34 6.91
N GLN A 151 11.93 29.68 6.96
CA GLN A 151 13.03 30.39 6.30
C GLN A 151 14.37 30.08 6.95
N VAL A 152 14.39 29.96 8.29
CA VAL A 152 15.60 29.60 9.04
C VAL A 152 16.01 28.15 8.75
N THR A 153 15.08 27.20 8.76
CA THR A 153 15.40 25.78 8.49
C THR A 153 15.88 25.57 7.04
N ALA A 154 15.25 26.24 6.07
CA ALA A 154 15.67 26.20 4.68
C ALA A 154 17.09 26.78 4.49
N ALA A 155 17.38 27.92 5.13
CA ALA A 155 18.70 28.56 5.04
C ALA A 155 19.81 27.70 5.67
N VAL A 156 19.55 27.11 6.84
CA VAL A 156 20.49 26.20 7.52
C VAL A 156 20.74 24.94 6.69
N ASN A 157 19.68 24.32 6.14
CA ASN A 157 19.81 23.13 5.30
C ASN A 157 20.58 23.41 4.02
N LYS A 158 20.36 24.58 3.42
CA LYS A 158 21.09 25.01 2.23
C LYS A 158 22.58 25.21 2.53
N LYS A 159 22.91 25.92 3.62
CA LYS A 159 24.30 26.10 4.04
C LYS A 159 24.99 24.77 4.34
N ARG A 160 24.31 23.87 5.08
CA ARG A 160 24.82 22.54 5.39
C ARG A 160 25.05 21.69 4.13
N ALA A 161 24.17 21.77 3.14
CA ALA A 161 24.32 21.09 1.86
C ALA A 161 25.49 21.65 1.03
N GLU A 162 25.69 22.97 1.05
CA GLU A 162 26.83 23.61 0.38
C GLU A 162 28.16 23.30 1.08
N GLU A 163 28.19 23.28 2.41
CA GLU A 163 29.34 22.83 3.21
C GLU A 163 29.66 21.36 2.95
N LEU A 164 28.65 20.47 2.89
CA LEU A 164 28.85 19.06 2.54
C LEU A 164 29.42 18.90 1.12
N ARG A 165 28.92 19.70 0.17
CA ARG A 165 29.44 19.71 -1.21
C ARG A 165 30.89 20.19 -1.25
N ARG A 166 31.20 21.30 -0.59
CA ARG A 166 32.57 21.85 -0.50
C ARG A 166 33.51 20.88 0.19
N PHE A 167 33.07 20.25 1.29
CA PHE A 167 33.82 19.22 1.98
C PHE A 167 34.10 18.03 1.08
N HIS A 168 33.09 17.53 0.35
CA HIS A 168 33.26 16.43 -0.61
C HIS A 168 34.17 16.79 -1.79
N GLU A 169 34.20 18.06 -2.20
CA GLU A 169 35.03 18.57 -3.29
C GLU A 169 36.48 18.83 -2.84
N GLN A 170 36.69 19.23 -1.58
CA GLN A 170 37.99 19.46 -0.95
C GLN A 170 38.67 18.16 -0.46
N ASP A 171 37.88 17.14 -0.11
CA ASP A 171 38.37 15.88 0.49
C ASP A 171 39.26 15.02 -0.44
N ALA A 172 39.20 15.23 -1.76
CA ALA A 172 39.97 14.40 -2.70
C ALA A 172 41.37 14.96 -3.03
N SER A 173 41.67 16.22 -2.73
CA SER A 173 42.93 16.85 -3.18
C SER A 173 43.69 17.64 -2.10
N GLU A 174 43.03 18.17 -1.07
CA GLU A 174 43.67 18.99 -0.04
C GLU A 174 43.94 18.25 1.28
N LEU A 175 43.20 17.17 1.58
CA LEU A 175 43.53 16.26 2.68
C LEU A 175 44.60 15.26 2.22
N GLY A 176 45.85 15.56 2.55
CA GLY A 176 47.05 14.82 2.16
C GLY A 176 46.89 13.29 2.10
N HIS A 177 47.16 12.73 0.91
CA HIS A 177 47.25 11.29 0.67
C HIS A 177 48.45 10.64 1.37
N SER A 178 48.43 10.42 2.67
CA SER A 178 49.54 9.69 3.31
C SER A 178 49.19 8.59 4.30
N THR A 179 47.92 8.33 4.59
CA THR A 179 47.54 7.13 5.36
C THR A 179 46.18 6.61 4.92
N GLU A 180 46.13 5.59 4.06
CA GLU A 180 44.90 4.84 3.81
C GLU A 180 44.38 4.29 5.15
N THR A 181 43.12 4.59 5.50
CA THR A 181 42.52 4.06 6.73
C THR A 181 42.22 2.58 6.52
N ILE A 182 43.13 1.72 6.97
CA ILE A 182 43.01 0.28 6.91
C ILE A 182 42.04 -0.19 8.00
N TYR A 183 40.82 -0.53 7.61
CA TYR A 183 39.85 -1.16 8.51
C TYR A 183 40.20 -2.64 8.71
N ARG A 184 40.25 -3.08 9.97
CA ARG A 184 40.50 -4.48 10.36
C ARG A 184 39.31 -5.04 11.14
N ASP A 185 39.04 -6.34 11.01
CA ASP A 185 38.13 -7.00 11.95
C ASP A 185 38.75 -7.21 13.33
N ALA A 186 37.94 -7.68 14.28
CA ALA A 186 38.39 -8.06 15.63
C ALA A 186 39.48 -9.15 15.64
N SER A 187 39.74 -9.82 14.50
CA SER A 187 40.82 -10.80 14.33
C SER A 187 42.08 -10.21 13.66
N GLY A 188 42.05 -8.93 13.29
CA GLY A 188 43.16 -8.20 12.66
C GLY A 188 43.26 -8.34 11.14
N ARG A 189 42.31 -9.01 10.46
CA ARG A 189 42.29 -9.12 9.00
C ARG A 189 41.80 -7.82 8.37
N ILE A 190 42.53 -7.34 7.37
CA ILE A 190 42.19 -6.13 6.60
C ILE A 190 40.89 -6.39 5.82
N ILE A 191 39.89 -5.53 6.01
CA ILE A 191 38.62 -5.60 5.29
C ILE A 191 38.45 -4.37 4.40
N ASN A 192 38.20 -4.62 3.12
CA ASN A 192 37.72 -3.58 2.21
C ASN A 192 36.27 -3.20 2.57
N VAL A 193 36.08 -2.05 3.22
CA VAL A 193 34.76 -1.55 3.66
C VAL A 193 33.80 -1.41 2.49
N ALA A 194 34.28 -0.96 1.33
CA ALA A 194 33.49 -0.88 0.11
C ALA A 194 32.94 -2.25 -0.33
N MET A 195 33.75 -3.30 -0.26
CA MET A 195 33.35 -4.67 -0.59
C MET A 195 32.37 -5.25 0.42
N LYS A 196 32.61 -5.06 1.73
CA LYS A 196 31.70 -5.53 2.78
C LYS A 196 30.35 -4.79 2.74
N ARG A 197 30.34 -3.50 2.42
CA ARG A 197 29.11 -2.71 2.22
C ARG A 197 28.38 -3.09 0.94
N ALA A 198 29.10 -3.46 -0.13
CA ALA A 198 28.50 -4.00 -1.34
C ALA A 198 27.91 -5.40 -1.11
N GLU A 199 28.59 -6.27 -0.37
CA GLU A 199 28.11 -7.59 0.02
C GLU A 199 26.89 -7.48 0.94
N ALA A 200 26.90 -6.58 1.94
CA ALA A 200 25.75 -6.33 2.80
C ALA A 200 24.54 -5.79 2.02
N ARG A 201 24.75 -4.88 1.06
CA ARG A 201 23.68 -4.40 0.16
C ARG A 201 23.16 -5.51 -0.75
N ARG A 202 24.04 -6.36 -1.28
CA ARG A 202 23.64 -7.50 -2.13
C ARG A 202 22.86 -8.53 -1.32
N ARG A 203 23.31 -8.85 -0.11
CA ARG A 203 22.62 -9.76 0.81
C ARG A 203 21.26 -9.20 1.24
N ALA A 204 21.18 -7.92 1.58
CA ALA A 204 19.90 -7.27 1.88
C ALA A 204 18.95 -7.33 0.67
N ALA A 205 19.43 -7.05 -0.53
CA ALA A 205 18.62 -7.15 -1.75
C ALA A 205 18.19 -8.60 -2.08
N GLU A 206 19.05 -9.58 -1.82
CA GLU A 206 18.72 -11.01 -1.96
C GLU A 206 17.67 -11.46 -0.94
N GLU A 207 17.78 -11.00 0.32
CA GLU A 207 16.80 -11.27 1.39
C GLU A 207 15.45 -10.59 1.09
N GLU A 208 15.46 -9.34 0.60
CA GLU A 208 14.26 -8.64 0.13
C GLU A 208 13.63 -9.32 -1.09
N ALA A 209 14.44 -9.75 -2.07
CA ALA A 209 13.95 -10.48 -3.23
C ALA A 209 13.36 -11.85 -2.85
N ALA A 210 13.98 -12.56 -1.91
CA ALA A 210 13.47 -13.83 -1.39
C ALA A 210 12.17 -13.63 -0.61
N ALA A 211 12.07 -12.57 0.20
CA ALA A 211 10.83 -12.22 0.91
C ALA A 211 9.71 -11.87 -0.08
N ASN A 212 9.99 -11.08 -1.11
CA ASN A 212 9.04 -10.76 -2.17
C ASN A 212 8.62 -12.01 -2.95
N ALA A 213 9.55 -12.89 -3.29
CA ALA A 213 9.26 -14.16 -3.96
C ALA A 213 8.39 -15.07 -3.08
N ALA A 214 8.62 -15.12 -1.76
CA ALA A 214 7.78 -15.87 -0.84
C ALA A 214 6.34 -15.33 -0.79
N VAL A 215 6.19 -14.00 -0.74
CA VAL A 215 4.88 -13.33 -0.81
C VAL A 215 4.19 -13.60 -2.15
N GLU A 216 4.94 -13.59 -3.26
CA GLU A 216 4.37 -13.88 -4.58
C GLU A 216 3.98 -15.34 -4.76
N ALA A 217 4.76 -16.29 -4.22
CA ALA A 217 4.45 -17.71 -4.26
C ALA A 217 3.18 -18.07 -3.46
N GLN A 218 2.85 -17.28 -2.43
CA GLN A 218 1.61 -17.43 -1.67
C GLN A 218 0.37 -16.88 -2.40
N LYS A 219 0.54 -16.08 -3.47
CA LYS A 219 -0.59 -15.53 -4.22
C LYS A 219 -1.25 -16.61 -5.09
N GLY A 220 -2.55 -16.46 -5.32
CA GLY A 220 -3.30 -17.37 -6.17
C GLY A 220 -2.92 -17.22 -7.65
N ALA A 221 -2.73 -18.33 -8.36
CA ALA A 221 -2.41 -18.32 -9.79
C ALA A 221 -3.44 -17.56 -10.64
N VAL A 222 -4.74 -17.66 -10.31
CA VAL A 222 -5.81 -16.90 -10.98
C VAL A 222 -5.69 -15.40 -10.72
N GLN A 223 -5.28 -15.00 -9.51
CA GLN A 223 -5.08 -13.59 -9.16
C GLN A 223 -3.89 -12.99 -9.92
N LEU A 224 -2.81 -13.76 -10.05
CA LEU A 224 -1.63 -13.37 -10.84
C LEU A 224 -1.99 -13.24 -12.33
N ALA A 225 -2.72 -14.21 -12.89
CA ALA A 225 -3.19 -14.17 -14.27
C ALA A 225 -4.12 -12.97 -14.51
N ALA A 226 -5.08 -12.72 -13.60
CA ALA A 226 -5.98 -11.57 -13.70
C ALA A 226 -5.24 -10.24 -13.58
N ARG A 227 -4.20 -10.15 -12.74
CA ARG A 227 -3.34 -8.96 -12.64
C ARG A 227 -2.56 -8.72 -13.94
N ALA A 228 -2.06 -9.79 -14.56
CA ALA A 228 -1.35 -9.70 -15.83
C ALA A 228 -2.28 -9.26 -16.97
N GLN A 229 -3.48 -9.84 -17.07
CA GLN A 229 -4.52 -9.44 -18.03
C GLN A 229 -4.92 -7.98 -17.83
N ARG A 230 -5.24 -7.56 -16.60
CA ARG A 230 -5.58 -6.16 -16.30
C ARG A 230 -4.47 -5.18 -16.74
N ARG A 231 -3.20 -5.56 -16.60
CA ARG A 231 -2.08 -4.72 -17.05
C ARG A 231 -2.04 -4.61 -18.58
N GLN A 232 -2.35 -5.70 -19.29
CA GLN A 232 -2.47 -5.70 -20.75
C GLN A 232 -3.68 -4.85 -21.17
N ASP A 233 -4.85 -5.05 -20.56
CA ASP A 233 -6.05 -4.25 -20.80
C ASP A 233 -5.79 -2.76 -20.59
N LEU A 234 -5.05 -2.36 -19.55
CA LEU A 234 -4.68 -0.97 -19.31
C LEU A 234 -3.68 -0.42 -20.34
N ALA A 235 -2.82 -1.26 -20.90
CA ALA A 235 -1.91 -0.85 -21.97
C ALA A 235 -2.67 -0.66 -23.29
N GLU A 236 -3.61 -1.55 -23.59
CA GLU A 236 -4.49 -1.48 -24.76
C GLU A 236 -5.50 -0.33 -24.65
N ALA A 237 -6.07 -0.10 -23.45
CA ALA A 237 -7.01 1.00 -23.19
C ALA A 237 -6.41 2.39 -23.43
N LYS A 238 -5.09 2.55 -23.34
CA LYS A 238 -4.42 3.82 -23.71
C LYS A 238 -4.51 4.12 -25.21
N LEU A 239 -4.69 3.09 -26.03
CA LEU A 239 -4.75 3.19 -27.49
C LEU A 239 -6.19 3.11 -28.01
N LEU A 240 -7.12 2.58 -27.20
CA LEU A 240 -8.52 2.42 -27.57
C LEU A 240 -9.27 3.77 -27.61
N PRO A 241 -10.17 3.99 -28.59
CA PRO A 241 -11.06 5.14 -28.60
C PRO A 241 -12.11 5.05 -27.48
N VAL A 242 -12.64 6.21 -27.07
CA VAL A 242 -13.66 6.29 -26.00
C VAL A 242 -14.95 5.57 -26.36
N ALA A 243 -15.36 5.60 -27.63
CA ALA A 243 -16.55 4.93 -28.13
C ALA A 243 -16.19 3.77 -29.05
N ARG A 244 -16.88 2.64 -28.89
CA ARG A 244 -16.83 1.51 -29.82
C ARG A 244 -17.95 1.66 -30.85
N TYR A 245 -17.63 1.49 -32.13
CA TYR A 245 -18.59 1.54 -33.23
C TYR A 245 -18.89 0.15 -33.77
N ALA A 246 -19.88 0.04 -34.67
CA ALA A 246 -20.23 -1.21 -35.33
C ALA A 246 -19.07 -1.82 -36.14
N ASP A 247 -18.12 -0.98 -36.58
CA ASP A 247 -16.97 -1.39 -37.39
C ASP A 247 -15.76 -1.82 -36.54
N ASP A 248 -15.85 -1.84 -35.21
CA ASP A 248 -14.75 -2.27 -34.32
C ASP A 248 -14.42 -3.76 -34.54
N GLU A 249 -13.24 -4.02 -35.11
CA GLU A 249 -12.79 -5.35 -35.49
C GLU A 249 -12.72 -6.31 -34.29
N ALA A 250 -12.19 -5.85 -33.15
CA ALA A 250 -12.01 -6.67 -31.97
C ALA A 250 -13.35 -7.12 -31.38
N LEU A 251 -14.32 -6.20 -31.32
CA LEU A 251 -15.68 -6.50 -30.88
C LEU A 251 -16.37 -7.46 -31.85
N ASN A 252 -16.23 -7.23 -33.15
CA ASN A 252 -16.84 -8.08 -34.17
C ASN A 252 -16.29 -9.51 -34.13
N ASP A 253 -15.00 -9.68 -33.88
CA ASP A 253 -14.38 -10.98 -33.75
C ASP A 253 -14.81 -11.71 -32.47
N GLU A 254 -14.97 -10.99 -31.36
CA GLU A 254 -15.60 -11.53 -30.14
C GLU A 254 -17.02 -12.03 -30.43
N LEU A 255 -17.86 -11.22 -31.09
CA LEU A 255 -19.24 -11.56 -31.44
C LEU A 255 -19.36 -12.72 -32.44
N LYS A 256 -18.40 -12.88 -33.35
CA LYS A 256 -18.31 -14.05 -34.24
C LYS A 256 -17.94 -15.31 -33.46
N SER A 257 -17.09 -15.19 -32.46
CA SER A 257 -16.62 -16.32 -31.65
C SER A 257 -17.67 -16.88 -30.69
N ARG A 258 -18.69 -16.10 -30.35
CA ARG A 258 -19.76 -16.49 -29.42
C ARG A 258 -20.60 -17.64 -30.00
N GLU A 259 -20.65 -18.74 -29.25
CA GLU A 259 -21.49 -19.90 -29.57
C GLU A 259 -22.98 -19.53 -29.45
N ARG A 260 -23.75 -19.87 -30.49
CA ARG A 260 -25.20 -19.63 -30.57
C ARG A 260 -25.91 -20.98 -30.52
N TRP A 261 -26.78 -21.17 -29.55
CA TRP A 261 -27.43 -22.46 -29.29
C TRP A 261 -28.31 -22.97 -30.45
N ASN A 262 -28.82 -22.06 -31.29
CA ASN A 262 -29.72 -22.31 -32.42
C ASN A 262 -29.03 -22.21 -33.79
N ASP A 263 -27.70 -22.29 -33.85
CA ASP A 263 -26.98 -22.20 -35.11
C ASP A 263 -26.91 -23.57 -35.82
N PRO A 264 -27.58 -23.76 -36.97
CA PRO A 264 -27.51 -25.02 -37.70
C PRO A 264 -26.10 -25.31 -38.24
N ALA A 265 -25.28 -24.29 -38.47
CA ALA A 265 -23.91 -24.44 -38.93
C ALA A 265 -22.97 -24.97 -37.84
N ALA A 266 -23.35 -24.83 -36.55
CA ALA A 266 -22.51 -25.25 -35.43
C ALA A 266 -22.21 -26.75 -35.44
N ALA A 267 -23.11 -27.58 -35.99
CA ALA A 267 -22.91 -29.03 -36.12
C ALA A 267 -21.80 -29.40 -37.13
N PHE A 268 -21.48 -28.52 -38.08
CA PHE A 268 -20.41 -28.75 -39.07
C PHE A 268 -19.03 -28.36 -38.55
N LEU A 269 -18.93 -27.71 -37.38
CA LEU A 269 -17.66 -27.33 -36.78
C LEU A 269 -16.99 -28.55 -36.16
N SER A 270 -15.77 -28.86 -36.59
CA SER A 270 -15.05 -30.11 -36.25
C SER A 270 -14.39 -30.12 -34.88
N SER A 271 -14.42 -29.00 -34.12
CA SER A 271 -13.70 -28.90 -32.85
C SER A 271 -14.54 -28.20 -31.78
N LYS A 272 -15.06 -28.99 -30.83
CA LYS A 272 -15.63 -28.45 -29.60
C LYS A 272 -14.50 -28.17 -28.62
N LYS A 273 -14.39 -26.93 -28.13
CA LYS A 273 -13.40 -26.57 -27.12
C LYS A 273 -13.77 -27.26 -25.80
N GLU A 274 -12.91 -28.16 -25.34
CA GLU A 274 -13.06 -28.74 -24.00
C GLU A 274 -12.92 -27.67 -22.92
N GLY A 275 -13.70 -27.80 -21.84
CA GLY A 275 -13.67 -26.85 -20.74
C GLY A 275 -12.34 -26.87 -19.99
N ARG A 276 -11.46 -25.91 -20.29
CA ARG A 276 -10.24 -25.63 -19.52
C ARG A 276 -10.47 -24.50 -18.53
N SER A 277 -9.76 -24.53 -17.41
CA SER A 277 -9.77 -23.44 -16.45
C SER A 277 -9.08 -22.19 -17.01
N VAL A 278 -9.27 -21.05 -16.35
CA VAL A 278 -8.50 -19.81 -16.60
C VAL A 278 -6.98 -20.05 -16.55
N THR A 279 -6.54 -21.02 -15.75
CA THR A 279 -5.14 -21.42 -15.60
C THR A 279 -4.72 -22.55 -16.55
N GLY A 280 -5.56 -22.93 -17.51
CA GLY A 280 -5.29 -23.99 -18.50
C GLY A 280 -5.42 -25.43 -17.97
N LYS A 281 -5.86 -25.62 -16.73
CA LYS A 281 -6.03 -26.94 -16.11
C LYS A 281 -7.33 -27.60 -16.58
N PRO A 282 -7.37 -28.93 -16.76
CA PRO A 282 -8.60 -29.62 -17.14
C PRO A 282 -9.64 -29.56 -16.01
N LEU A 283 -10.89 -29.28 -16.39
CA LEU A 283 -12.05 -29.22 -15.50
C LEU A 283 -12.80 -30.55 -15.47
N TYR A 284 -13.61 -30.75 -14.44
CA TYR A 284 -14.51 -31.89 -14.34
C TYR A 284 -15.55 -31.85 -15.47
N GLY A 285 -15.78 -33.01 -16.10
CA GLY A 285 -16.71 -33.15 -17.21
C GLY A 285 -18.17 -33.30 -16.79
N GLY A 286 -18.44 -33.80 -15.59
CA GLY A 286 -19.79 -34.08 -15.11
C GLY A 286 -20.52 -32.85 -14.54
N PRO A 287 -21.79 -33.04 -14.13
CA PRO A 287 -22.55 -32.01 -13.44
C PRO A 287 -21.94 -31.72 -12.07
N ALA A 288 -21.92 -30.45 -11.68
CA ALA A 288 -21.40 -30.01 -10.38
C ALA A 288 -22.44 -29.10 -9.72
N ALA A 289 -22.50 -29.15 -8.39
CA ALA A 289 -23.32 -28.23 -7.62
C ALA A 289 -22.88 -26.77 -7.88
N PRO A 290 -23.82 -25.82 -8.01
CA PRO A 290 -23.47 -24.41 -8.16
C PRO A 290 -22.82 -23.90 -6.88
N ASN A 291 -21.90 -22.94 -7.03
CA ASN A 291 -21.26 -22.24 -5.92
C ASN A 291 -21.26 -20.74 -6.16
N ARG A 292 -21.07 -19.95 -5.11
CA ARG A 292 -21.09 -18.47 -5.17
C ARG A 292 -20.18 -17.86 -6.24
N TYR A 293 -19.08 -18.53 -6.56
CA TYR A 293 -18.02 -18.01 -7.43
C TYR A 293 -18.05 -18.58 -8.86
N GLY A 294 -19.02 -19.44 -9.20
CA GLY A 294 -19.07 -20.13 -10.50
C GLY A 294 -17.84 -20.99 -10.81
N ILE A 295 -17.07 -21.40 -9.80
CA ILE A 295 -15.84 -22.18 -9.97
C ILE A 295 -16.22 -23.63 -10.23
N ARG A 296 -15.89 -24.14 -11.41
CA ARG A 296 -16.09 -25.56 -11.74
C ARG A 296 -15.06 -26.44 -11.02
N PRO A 297 -15.43 -27.65 -10.57
CA PRO A 297 -14.50 -28.56 -9.94
C PRO A 297 -13.40 -29.01 -10.92
N GLY A 298 -12.24 -29.36 -10.38
CA GLY A 298 -11.13 -29.88 -11.18
C GLY A 298 -11.40 -31.30 -11.69
N HIS A 299 -10.72 -31.70 -12.77
CA HIS A 299 -10.93 -33.00 -13.44
C HIS A 299 -10.88 -34.24 -12.54
N ARG A 300 -10.23 -34.18 -11.37
CA ARG A 300 -10.05 -35.31 -10.44
C ARG A 300 -11.17 -35.44 -9.41
N TRP A 301 -12.14 -34.54 -9.43
CA TRP A 301 -13.28 -34.65 -8.53
C TRP A 301 -14.13 -35.87 -8.90
N ASP A 302 -14.59 -36.61 -7.89
CA ASP A 302 -15.33 -37.87 -8.06
C ASP A 302 -16.84 -37.68 -8.23
N GLY A 303 -17.33 -36.45 -8.14
CA GLY A 303 -18.75 -36.11 -8.28
C GLY A 303 -19.56 -36.24 -6.99
N VAL A 304 -18.96 -36.66 -5.87
CA VAL A 304 -19.66 -36.78 -4.58
C VAL A 304 -19.56 -35.46 -3.83
N ASP A 305 -20.73 -34.88 -3.49
CA ASP A 305 -20.81 -33.70 -2.65
C ASP A 305 -20.49 -34.04 -1.20
N ARG A 306 -19.54 -33.30 -0.63
CA ARG A 306 -19.05 -33.44 0.76
C ARG A 306 -19.16 -32.12 1.52
N GLY A 307 -19.98 -31.19 1.04
CA GLY A 307 -20.23 -29.91 1.71
C GLY A 307 -21.14 -30.04 2.93
N ASN A 308 -21.04 -29.06 3.83
CA ASN A 308 -21.94 -28.89 4.98
C ASN A 308 -23.30 -28.27 4.59
N GLY A 309 -23.71 -28.29 3.31
CA GLY A 309 -24.95 -27.65 2.84
C GLY A 309 -24.97 -26.11 2.82
N PHE A 310 -23.95 -25.42 3.35
CA PHE A 310 -23.90 -23.95 3.43
C PHE A 310 -24.17 -23.23 2.11
N GLU A 311 -23.58 -23.68 1.00
CA GLU A 311 -23.77 -23.03 -0.32
C GLU A 311 -25.24 -23.12 -0.78
N ALA A 312 -25.93 -24.24 -0.50
CA ALA A 312 -27.35 -24.39 -0.82
C ALA A 312 -28.23 -23.45 0.03
N GLU A 313 -27.95 -23.36 1.34
CA GLU A 313 -28.64 -22.43 2.24
C GLU A 313 -28.40 -20.97 1.86
N TYR A 314 -27.19 -20.64 1.43
CA TYR A 314 -26.85 -19.30 0.95
C TYR A 314 -27.71 -18.91 -0.26
N PHE A 315 -27.83 -19.77 -1.27
CA PHE A 315 -28.68 -19.49 -2.42
C PHE A 315 -30.16 -19.42 -2.04
N ALA A 316 -30.64 -20.27 -1.14
CA ALA A 316 -32.00 -20.20 -0.64
C ALA A 316 -32.26 -18.85 0.08
N ALA A 317 -31.33 -18.39 0.91
CA ALA A 317 -31.42 -17.10 1.59
C ALA A 317 -31.40 -15.92 0.61
N GLN A 318 -30.54 -15.97 -0.41
CA GLN A 318 -30.49 -14.93 -1.45
C GLN A 318 -31.78 -14.87 -2.26
N ASN A 319 -32.34 -16.03 -2.63
CA ASN A 319 -33.64 -16.11 -3.32
C ASN A 319 -34.77 -15.59 -2.44
N ARG A 320 -34.80 -15.94 -1.14
CA ARG A 320 -35.77 -15.38 -0.19
C ARG A 320 -35.71 -13.85 -0.14
N ARG A 321 -34.50 -13.27 -0.06
CA ARG A 321 -34.32 -11.82 -0.04
C ARG A 321 -34.81 -11.15 -1.33
N ARG A 322 -34.47 -11.74 -2.49
CA ARG A 322 -34.93 -11.23 -3.79
C ARG A 322 -36.44 -11.30 -3.91
N ASN A 323 -37.04 -12.42 -3.51
CA ASN A 323 -38.50 -12.60 -3.54
C ASN A 323 -39.20 -11.60 -2.63
N HIS A 324 -38.68 -11.36 -1.43
CA HIS A 324 -39.25 -10.36 -0.52
C HIS A 324 -39.21 -8.95 -1.14
N SER A 325 -38.06 -8.53 -1.70
CA SER A 325 -37.97 -7.23 -2.37
C SER A 325 -38.92 -7.09 -3.56
N GLN A 326 -39.15 -8.17 -4.33
CA GLN A 326 -40.12 -8.17 -5.42
C GLN A 326 -41.58 -8.10 -4.93
N LEU A 327 -41.90 -8.81 -3.85
CA LEU A 327 -43.23 -8.75 -3.23
C LEU A 327 -43.49 -7.38 -2.63
N GLU A 328 -42.51 -6.79 -1.95
CA GLU A 328 -42.60 -5.44 -1.39
C GLU A 328 -42.82 -4.40 -2.49
N TYR A 329 -42.07 -4.50 -3.60
CA TYR A 329 -42.28 -3.63 -4.76
C TYR A 329 -43.68 -3.84 -5.37
N ALA A 330 -44.13 -5.08 -5.53
CA ALA A 330 -45.45 -5.37 -6.06
C ALA A 330 -46.57 -4.82 -5.16
N TRP A 331 -46.42 -4.91 -3.84
CA TRP A 331 -47.37 -4.33 -2.88
C TRP A 331 -47.36 -2.80 -2.89
N GLN A 332 -46.19 -2.17 -2.99
CA GLN A 332 -46.08 -0.70 -3.09
C GLN A 332 -46.71 -0.13 -4.36
N MET A 333 -46.79 -0.90 -5.44
CA MET A 333 -47.39 -0.46 -6.70
C MET A 333 -48.90 -0.72 -6.78
N ASP A 334 -49.45 -1.54 -5.87
CA ASP A 334 -50.88 -1.90 -5.82
C ASP A 334 -51.68 -0.97 -4.89
N GLU A 335 -51.01 -0.17 -4.03
CA GLU A 335 -51.56 0.99 -3.28
C GLU A 335 -51.42 2.30 -4.07
#